data_AF-A0A383D123-F1
#
_entry.id   AF-A0A383D123-F1
#
_cell.length_a   1.000
_cell.length_b   1.000
_cell.length_c   1.000
_cell.angle_alpha   90.00
_cell.angle_beta   90.00
_cell.angle_gamma   90.00
#
_symmetry.space_group_name_H-M   'P 1'
#
loop_
_entity.id
_entity.type
_entity.pdbx_description
1 polymer ?
#
loop_
_entity_poly.entity_id
_entity_poly.type
_entity_poly.pdbx_seq_one_letter_code
_entity_poly.pdbx_strand_id
1 'polypeptide(L)'
;MKNPPKPLEDISKTKEKYSVRYKKPVPKEKEYKCQSCFQNNSVSIEMTFCSETVDVIEDCTVCCNPNSISYIIENEKVVYFEVVKTY
;
A
#
# COMPACT_ATOMS: atom_id res chain seq x y z
N MET A 1 -31.59 3.17 39.23
CA MET A 1 -31.38 1.72 39.13
C MET A 1 -30.30 1.49 38.09
N LYS A 2 -29.13 0.98 38.50
CA LYS A 2 -27.98 0.78 37.61
C LYS A 2 -28.18 -0.54 36.86
N ASN A 3 -28.12 -0.52 35.53
CA ASN A 3 -28.19 -1.73 34.72
C ASN A 3 -27.07 -2.70 35.13
N PRO A 4 -27.34 -4.02 35.21
CA PRO A 4 -26.33 -5.01 35.52
C PRO A 4 -25.28 -5.09 34.40
N PRO A 5 -23.99 -5.29 34.72
CA PRO A 5 -22.96 -5.48 33.71
C PRO A 5 -23.24 -6.80 32.97
N LYS A 6 -23.27 -6.74 31.63
CA LYS A 6 -23.36 -7.94 30.80
C LYS A 6 -22.10 -8.80 31.01
N PRO A 7 -22.21 -10.15 30.99
CA PRO A 7 -21.04 -11.01 31.14
C PRO A 7 -20.02 -10.73 30.03
N LEU A 8 -18.74 -10.69 30.40
CA LEU A 8 -17.64 -10.69 29.44
C LEU A 8 -17.58 -12.10 28.83
N GLU A 9 -18.07 -12.24 27.60
CA GLU A 9 -17.96 -13.49 26.85
C GLU A 9 -16.51 -13.72 26.44
N ASP A 10 -16.01 -14.92 26.75
CA ASP A 10 -14.66 -15.40 26.44
C ASP A 10 -14.47 -15.52 24.92
N ILE A 11 -13.65 -14.63 24.37
CA ILE A 11 -13.38 -14.45 22.92
C ILE A 11 -12.60 -15.65 22.34
N SER A 12 -12.25 -16.66 23.15
CA SER A 12 -11.50 -17.84 22.69
C SER A 12 -12.31 -18.77 21.77
N LYS A 13 -13.64 -18.65 21.68
CA LYS A 13 -14.51 -19.57 20.91
C LYS A 13 -14.99 -19.09 19.53
N THR A 14 -14.58 -17.91 19.06
CA THR A 14 -14.99 -17.43 17.71
C THR A 14 -14.00 -17.77 16.59
N LYS A 15 -12.94 -18.55 16.88
CA LYS A 15 -11.82 -18.80 15.96
C LYS A 15 -12.09 -19.75 14.78
N GLU A 16 -13.29 -20.33 14.63
CA GLU A 16 -13.55 -21.40 13.63
C GLU A 16 -14.51 -21.08 12.49
N LYS A 17 -14.89 -19.81 12.23
CA LYS A 17 -15.88 -19.52 11.15
C LYS A 17 -15.62 -18.37 10.18
N TYR A 18 -14.46 -17.73 10.24
CA TYR A 18 -14.06 -16.72 9.25
C TYR A 18 -12.68 -17.02 8.68
N SER A 19 -12.55 -18.13 7.97
CA SER A 19 -11.45 -18.27 7.00
C SER A 19 -11.77 -17.40 5.77
N VAL A 20 -11.79 -16.07 5.94
CA VAL A 20 -11.63 -15.17 4.81
C VAL A 20 -10.20 -15.42 4.33
N ARG A 21 -10.04 -16.21 3.27
CA ARG A 21 -8.75 -16.31 2.58
C ARG A 21 -8.50 -14.93 1.97
N TYR A 22 -7.91 -14.01 2.73
CA TYR A 22 -7.33 -12.80 2.17
C TYR A 22 -6.28 -13.27 1.17
N LYS A 23 -6.64 -13.28 -0.11
CA LYS A 23 -5.65 -13.40 -1.18
C LYS A 23 -4.79 -12.15 -1.03
N LYS A 24 -3.56 -12.32 -0.55
CA LYS A 24 -2.59 -11.22 -0.46
C LYS A 24 -2.56 -10.56 -1.85
N PRO A 25 -2.82 -9.25 -1.96
CA PRO A 25 -2.74 -8.56 -3.25
C PRO A 25 -1.37 -8.83 -3.86
N VAL A 26 -1.33 -9.20 -5.13
CA VAL A 26 -0.05 -9.35 -5.85
C VAL A 26 0.36 -7.93 -6.24
N PRO A 27 1.45 -7.38 -5.66
CA PRO A 27 1.94 -6.07 -6.08
C PRO A 27 2.40 -6.16 -7.54
N LYS A 28 2.10 -5.13 -8.33
CA LYS A 28 2.63 -4.98 -9.69
C LYS A 28 3.84 -4.07 -9.65
N GLU A 29 4.92 -4.45 -10.31
CA GLU A 29 6.09 -3.56 -10.42
C GLU A 29 5.88 -2.53 -11.53
N LYS A 30 6.33 -1.30 -11.29
CA LYS A 30 6.35 -0.22 -12.27
C LYS A 30 7.72 0.44 -12.32
N GLU A 31 8.28 0.55 -13.51
CA GLU A 31 9.57 1.18 -13.73
C GLU A 31 9.48 2.71 -13.72
N TYR A 32 10.53 3.36 -13.22
CA TYR A 32 10.69 4.81 -13.24
C TYR A 32 12.16 5.22 -13.32
N LYS A 33 12.40 6.51 -13.59
CA LYS A 33 13.74 7.11 -13.57
C LYS A 33 13.97 7.84 -12.27
N CYS A 34 15.08 7.54 -11.59
CA CYS A 34 15.48 8.30 -10.41
C CYS A 34 15.71 9.78 -10.77
N GLN A 35 15.16 10.68 -9.96
CA GLN A 35 15.25 12.13 -10.19
C GLN A 35 16.61 12.75 -9.81
N SER A 36 17.51 11.96 -9.22
CA SER A 36 18.86 12.40 -8.87
C SER A 36 19.94 11.88 -9.84
N CYS A 37 19.90 10.60 -10.24
CA CYS A 37 20.93 9.99 -11.09
C CYS A 37 20.43 9.49 -12.46
N PHE A 38 19.13 9.59 -12.74
CA PHE A 38 18.49 9.19 -14.00
C PHE A 38 18.65 7.71 -14.39
N GLN A 39 19.06 6.86 -13.45
CA GLN A 39 19.07 5.41 -13.62
C GLN A 39 17.66 4.83 -13.47
N ASN A 40 17.45 3.66 -14.07
CA ASN A 40 16.19 2.92 -13.93
C ASN A 40 16.04 2.41 -12.50
N ASN A 41 14.82 2.49 -11.97
CA ASN A 41 14.42 1.85 -10.73
C ASN A 41 12.98 1.31 -10.88
N SER A 42 12.51 0.58 -9.89
CA SER A 42 11.17 0.00 -9.88
C SER A 42 10.48 0.22 -8.54
N VAL A 43 9.17 0.40 -8.56
CA VAL A 43 8.34 0.49 -7.35
C VAL A 43 7.23 -0.55 -7.40
N SER A 44 6.90 -1.12 -6.25
CA SER A 44 5.74 -2.01 -6.09
C SER A 44 4.46 -1.20 -5.94
N ILE A 45 3.53 -1.40 -6.84
CA ILE A 45 2.20 -0.79 -6.84
C ILE A 45 1.20 -1.80 -6.28
N GLU A 46 0.60 -1.46 -5.14
CA GLU A 46 -0.49 -2.25 -4.56
C GLU A 46 -1.79 -1.95 -5.31
N MET A 47 -2.36 -2.96 -5.97
CA MET A 47 -3.52 -2.82 -6.86
C MET A 47 -4.88 -2.77 -6.11
N THR A 48 -4.88 -2.48 -4.82
CA THR A 48 -6.11 -2.48 -4.01
C THR A 48 -7.06 -1.36 -4.44
N PHE A 49 -8.37 -1.66 -4.40
CA PHE A 49 -9.42 -0.73 -4.80
C PHE A 49 -9.59 0.38 -3.76
N CYS A 50 -8.79 1.44 -3.86
CA CYS A 50 -9.07 2.72 -3.23
C CYS A 50 -8.71 3.81 -4.24
N SER A 51 -9.69 4.62 -4.68
CA SER A 51 -9.48 5.72 -5.63
C SER A 51 -8.78 6.93 -5.00
N GLU A 52 -7.90 6.67 -4.03
CA GLU A 52 -7.12 7.67 -3.32
C GLU A 52 -5.72 7.75 -3.94
N THR A 53 -5.10 8.92 -3.81
CA THR A 53 -3.68 9.07 -4.14
C THR A 53 -2.85 8.32 -3.10
N VAL A 54 -1.95 7.47 -3.57
CA VAL A 54 -0.96 6.78 -2.73
C VAL A 54 0.38 7.46 -2.94
N ASP A 55 0.99 7.88 -1.82
CA ASP A 55 2.30 8.50 -1.78
C ASP A 55 3.29 7.58 -1.08
N VAL A 56 4.41 7.28 -1.74
CA VAL A 56 5.50 6.46 -1.20
C VAL A 56 6.84 7.13 -1.42
N ILE A 57 7.81 6.81 -0.57
CA ILE A 57 9.20 7.24 -0.71
C ILE A 57 10.04 6.00 -0.93
N GLU A 58 10.76 5.97 -2.05
CA GLU A 58 11.63 4.85 -2.44
C GLU A 58 13.04 5.35 -2.76
N ASP A 59 14.02 4.73 -2.11
CA ASP A 59 15.42 5.01 -2.34
C ASP A 59 15.88 4.45 -3.70
N CYS A 60 16.68 5.23 -4.42
CA CYS A 60 17.30 4.72 -5.64
C CYS A 60 18.28 3.60 -5.31
N THR A 61 18.10 2.42 -5.90
CA THR A 61 19.01 1.27 -5.74
C THR A 61 20.44 1.54 -6.23
N VAL A 62 20.64 2.58 -7.05
CA VAL A 62 21.96 2.95 -7.62
C VAL A 62 22.65 4.07 -6.84
N CYS A 63 21.94 5.17 -6.52
CA CYS A 63 22.54 6.35 -5.90
C CYS A 63 22.07 6.62 -4.47
N CYS A 64 21.20 5.77 -3.93
CA CYS A 64 20.60 5.86 -2.59
C CYS A 64 19.85 7.17 -2.31
N ASN A 65 19.60 8.01 -3.32
CA ASN A 65 18.80 9.22 -3.15
C ASN A 65 17.31 8.87 -3.21
N PRO A 66 16.50 9.41 -2.29
CA PRO A 66 15.07 9.16 -2.24
C PRO A 66 14.33 9.79 -3.41
N ASN A 67 13.24 9.15 -3.80
CA ASN A 67 12.27 9.66 -4.77
C ASN A 67 10.87 9.58 -4.15
N SER A 68 10.11 10.66 -4.26
CA SER A 68 8.71 10.67 -3.85
C SER A 68 7.88 10.26 -5.05
N ILE A 69 7.09 9.21 -4.88
CA ILE A 69 6.28 8.60 -5.94
C ILE A 69 4.81 8.71 -5.53
N SER A 70 4.01 9.33 -6.38
CA SER A 70 2.57 9.51 -6.18
C SER A 70 1.81 8.81 -7.29
N TYR A 71 0.82 7.98 -6.95
CA TYR A 71 0.02 7.26 -7.94
C TYR A 71 -1.45 7.11 -7.55
N ILE A 72 -2.32 6.99 -8.55
CA ILE A 72 -3.76 6.75 -8.36
C ILE A 72 -4.15 5.49 -9.13
N ILE A 73 -4.98 4.65 -8.50
CA ILE A 73 -5.50 3.42 -9.09
C ILE A 73 -7.02 3.53 -9.27
N GLU A 74 -7.47 3.27 -10.49
CA GLU A 74 -8.88 3.13 -10.82
C GLU A 74 -9.07 1.86 -11.65
N ASN A 75 -10.07 1.04 -11.29
CA ASN A 75 -10.38 -0.20 -12.01
C ASN A 75 -9.14 -1.09 -12.27
N GLU A 76 -8.32 -1.29 -11.24
CA GLU A 76 -7.05 -2.04 -11.31
C GLU A 76 -6.06 -1.53 -12.36
N LYS A 77 -6.09 -0.22 -12.67
CA LYS A 77 -5.16 0.45 -13.57
C LYS A 77 -4.60 1.71 -12.93
N VAL A 78 -3.31 1.96 -13.16
CA VAL A 78 -2.65 3.19 -12.75
C VAL A 78 -3.08 4.31 -13.71
N VAL A 79 -3.87 5.27 -13.22
CA VAL A 79 -4.36 6.41 -14.01
C VAL A 79 -3.51 7.66 -13.82
N TYR A 80 -2.77 7.72 -12.72
CA TYR A 80 -1.80 8.77 -12.40
C TYR A 80 -0.51 8.15 -11.87
N PHE A 81 0.64 8.67 -12.29
CA PHE A 81 1.95 8.27 -11.77
C PHE A 81 2.94 9.41 -11.94
N GLU A 82 3.49 9.89 -10.83
CA GLU A 82 4.47 10.96 -10.79
C GLU A 82 5.65 10.56 -9.91
N VAL A 83 6.85 11.01 -10.30
CA VAL A 83 8.07 10.85 -9.51
C VAL A 83 8.77 12.19 -9.41
N VAL A 84 9.00 12.65 -8.20
CA VAL A 84 9.73 13.90 -7.90
C VAL A 84 10.92 13.63 -6.99
N LYS A 85 11.93 14.50 -7.07
CA LYS A 85 13.10 14.44 -6.17
C LYS A 85 12.64 14.77 -4.74
N THR A 86 13.01 13.93 -3.78
CA THR A 86 12.73 14.16 -2.37
C THR A 86 13.83 15.05 -1.77
N TYR A 87 13.58 16.36 -1.78
CA TYR A 87 14.44 17.45 -1.26
C TYR A 87 15.81 17.64 -1.93
#